data_AF-A0A8S2SEN9-F1
#
_entry.id   AF-A0A8S2SEN9-F1
#
_cell.length_a   1.000
_cell.length_b   1.000
_cell.length_c   1.000
_cell.angle_alpha   90.00
_cell.angle_beta   90.00
_cell.angle_gamma   90.00
#
_symmetry.space_group_name_H-M   'P 1'
#
loop_
_entity.id
_entity.type
_entity.pdbx_description
1 polymer ?
#
loop_
_entity_poly.entity_id
_entity_poly.type
_entity_poly.pdbx_seq_one_letter_code
_entity_poly.pdbx_strand_id
1 'polypeptide(L)' 'ANVSLTEHPLKDELILFGGEFFDGRTTILFNDLYIYDIKKQTWKRIQTPQPPPPRSSHQVPSLI' A
#
# COMPACT_ATOMS: atom_id res chain seq x y z
N ALA A 1 -13.27 -1.22 7.14
CA ALA A 1 -12.08 -1.55 6.34
C ALA A 1 -11.32 -0.26 6.10
N ASN A 2 -10.17 -0.08 6.74
CA ASN A 2 -9.30 1.06 6.51
C ASN A 2 -8.38 0.74 5.32
N VAL A 3 -8.64 1.35 4.18
CA VAL A 3 -7.83 1.24 2.96
C VAL A 3 -7.37 2.63 2.58
N SER A 4 -6.09 2.78 2.22
CA SER A 4 -5.56 4.04 1.71
C SER A 4 -5.49 3.99 0.19
N LEU A 5 -6.23 4.87 -0.47
CA LEU A 5 -6.18 5.10 -1.91
C LEU A 5 -5.55 6.47 -2.15
N THR A 6 -4.48 6.53 -2.94
CA THR A 6 -3.80 7.78 -3.29
C THR A 6 -3.52 7.83 -4.79
N GLU A 7 -3.61 9.01 -5.41
CA GLU A 7 -3.15 9.18 -6.79
C GLU A 7 -1.62 9.12 -6.90
N HIS A 8 -1.12 8.57 -8.01
CA HIS A 8 0.30 8.64 -8.33
C HIS A 8 0.62 10.06 -8.84
N PRO A 9 1.58 10.79 -8.24
CA PRO A 9 1.80 12.22 -8.51
C PRO A 9 2.27 12.54 -9.94
N LEU A 10 2.77 11.54 -10.68
CA LEU A 10 3.35 11.69 -12.02
C LEU A 10 2.71 10.79 -13.08
N LYS A 11 1.79 9.90 -12.71
CA LYS A 11 1.23 8.90 -13.62
C LYS A 11 -0.27 8.86 -13.43
N ASP A 12 -1.00 8.52 -14.50
CA ASP A 12 -2.43 8.26 -14.46
C ASP A 12 -2.71 6.88 -13.84
N GLU A 13 -2.16 6.66 -12.64
CA GLU A 13 -2.23 5.43 -11.87
C GLU A 13 -2.79 5.75 -10.48
N LEU A 14 -3.69 4.91 -9.96
CA LEU A 14 -4.12 4.97 -8.57
C LEU A 14 -3.39 3.90 -7.77
N ILE A 15 -2.87 4.29 -6.62
CA ILE A 15 -2.17 3.40 -5.71
C ILE A 15 -3.10 3.08 -4.56
N LEU A 16 -3.42 1.80 -4.40
CA LEU A 16 -4.18 1.28 -3.28
C LEU A 16 -3.23 0.45 -2.41
N PHE A 17 -3.06 0.89 -1.17
CA PHE A 17 -2.19 0.23 -0.20
C PHE A 17 -2.95 -0.05 1.08
N GLY A 18 -2.68 -1.21 1.66
CA GLY A 18 -3.25 -1.57 2.93
C GLY A 18 -4.64 -2.20 2.80
N GLY A 19 -5.43 -2.05 3.85
CA GLY A 19 -6.71 -2.71 4.01
C GLY A 19 -6.71 -3.55 5.27
N GLU A 20 -7.70 -3.35 6.12
CA GLU A 20 -8.04 -4.32 7.15
C GLU A 20 -9.46 -4.85 6.89
N PHE A 21 -9.59 -6.17 6.92
CA PHE A 21 -10.89 -6.83 6.89
C PHE A 21 -11.11 -7.55 8.19
N PHE A 22 -12.22 -7.27 8.85
CA PHE A 22 -12.62 -7.92 10.08
C PHE A 22 -13.88 -8.75 9.80
N ASP A 23 -13.79 -10.06 9.98
CA ASP A 23 -14.92 -10.99 9.73
C ASP A 23 -15.84 -11.16 10.95
N GLY A 24 -15.57 -10.48 12.07
CA GLY A 24 -16.25 -10.66 13.35
C GLY A 24 -15.47 -11.50 14.36
N ARG A 25 -14.42 -12.21 13.93
CA ARG A 25 -13.54 -13.03 14.78
C ARG A 25 -12.07 -12.71 14.58
N THR A 26 -11.67 -12.43 13.35
CA THR A 26 -10.26 -12.21 13.00
C THR A 26 -10.10 -10.95 12.15
N THR A 27 -9.05 -10.17 12.46
CA THR A 27 -8.62 -9.03 11.64
C THR A 27 -7.53 -9.49 10.69
N ILE A 28 -7.82 -9.43 9.39
CA ILE A 28 -6.87 -9.68 8.31
C ILE A 28 -6.32 -8.34 7.87
N LEU A 29 -5.00 -8.17 7.98
CA LEU A 29 -4.27 -7.01 7.50
C LEU A 29 -3.69 -7.31 6.12
N PHE A 30 -4.13 -6.58 5.11
CA PHE A 30 -3.57 -6.65 3.77
C PHE A 30 -2.40 -5.67 3.70
N ASN A 31 -1.19 -6.17 3.50
CA ASN A 31 0.01 -5.36 3.21
C ASN A 31 0.32 -5.36 1.70
N ASP A 32 -0.66 -5.71 0.88
CA ASP A 32 -0.52 -5.77 -0.57
C ASP A 32 -0.63 -4.37 -1.17
N LEU A 33 0.21 -4.10 -2.18
CA LEU A 33 0.16 -2.90 -2.99
C LEU A 33 -0.55 -3.20 -4.31
N TYR A 34 -1.64 -2.50 -4.58
CA TYR A 34 -2.35 -2.56 -5.86
C TYR A 34 -2.17 -1.25 -6.60
N ILE A 35 -1.89 -1.34 -7.90
CA ILE A 35 -1.83 -0.19 -8.80
C ILE A 35 -2.94 -0.36 -9.83
N TYR A 36 -3.81 0.63 -9.95
CA TYR A 36 -4.81 0.71 -10.99
C TYR A 36 -4.31 1.63 -12.09
N ASP A 37 -4.09 1.10 -13.28
CA ASP A 37 -3.75 1.88 -14.47
C ASP A 37 -5.05 2.41 -15.07
N ILE A 38 -5.27 3.74 -14.99
CA ILE A 38 -6.52 4.37 -15.44
C ILE A 38 -6.66 4.24 -16.96
N LYS A 39 -5.54 4.32 -17.69
CA LYS A 39 -5.54 4.26 -19.17
C LYS A 39 -5.89 2.88 -19.68
N LYS A 40 -5.37 1.84 -19.02
CA LYS A 40 -5.62 0.44 -19.40
C LYS A 40 -6.85 -0.14 -18.70
N GLN A 41 -7.38 0.56 -17.69
CA GLN A 41 -8.44 0.08 -16.81
C GLN A 41 -8.13 -1.28 -16.17
N THR A 42 -6.84 -1.53 -15.89
CA THR A 42 -6.36 -2.81 -15.36
C THR A 42 -5.79 -2.66 -13.96
N TRP A 43 -6.04 -3.67 -13.12
CA TRP A 43 -5.41 -3.79 -11.80
C TRP A 43 -4.11 -4.58 -11.90
N LYS A 44 -3.06 -4.07 -11.26
CA LYS A 44 -1.78 -4.75 -11.10
C LYS A 44 -1.46 -4.90 -9.63
N ARG A 45 -1.36 -6.14 -9.16
CA ARG A 45 -0.85 -6.43 -7.81
C ARG A 45 0.66 -6.38 -7.84
N ILE A 46 1.25 -5.54 -7.01
CA ILE A 46 2.68 -5.49 -6.76
C ILE A 46 2.95 -6.35 -5.53
N GLN A 47 3.44 -7.56 -5.77
CA GLN A 47 4.07 -8.37 -4.73
C GLN A 47 5.55 -7.99 -4.70
N THR A 48 5.96 -7.28 -3.67
CA THR A 48 7.38 -7.10 -3.38
C THR A 48 7.95 -8.42 -2.84
N PRO A 49 8.93 -9.06 -3.51
CA PRO A 49 9.54 -10.29 -2.99
C PRO A 49 10.33 -10.06 -1.69
N GLN A 50 10.61 -8.80 -1.35
CA GLN A 50 11.11 -8.37 -0.06
C GLN A 50 10.22 -7.22 0.44
N PRO A 51 9.17 -7.49 1.24
CA PRO A 51 8.56 -6.42 2.01
C PRO A 51 9.66 -5.78 2.85
N PRO A 52 9.76 -4.43 2.89
CA PRO A 52 10.75 -3.80 3.76
C PRO A 52 10.52 -4.34 5.18
N PRO A 53 11.59 -4.78 5.88
CA PRO A 53 11.46 -5.30 7.23
C PRO A 53 10.69 -4.27 8.08
N PRO A 54 9.84 -4.71 9.04
CA PRO A 54 9.09 -3.80 9.89
C PRO A 54 10.06 -2.82 10.55
N ARG A 55 10.04 -1.57 10.09
CA ARG A 55 10.91 -0.51 10.60
C ARG A 55 10.17 0.15 11.75
N SER A 56 10.33 -0.37 12.96
CA SER A 56 10.10 0.42 14.17
C SER A 56 11.36 1.25 14.44
N SER A 57 11.60 2.29 13.64
CA SER A 57 12.57 3.30 14.04
C SER A 57 12.17 4.65 13.49
N HIS A 58 11.50 5.42 14.35
CA HIS A 58 11.55 6.87 14.29
C HIS A 58 13.01 7.29 14.51
N GLN A 59 13.81 7.31 13.45
CA GLN A 59 14.99 8.17 13.41
C GLN A 59 14.86 9.03 12.17
N VAL A 60 14.45 10.28 12.41
CA VAL A 60 14.76 11.38 11.51
C VAL A 60 16.27 11.54 11.58
N PRO A 61 17.04 11.33 10.50
CA PRO A 61 18.41 11.82 10.47
C PRO A 61 18.33 13.34 10.49
N SER A 62 18.60 13.95 11.65
CA SER A 62 18.91 15.37 11.70
C SER A 62 20.25 15.57 11.00
N LEU A 63 20.22 16.15 9.81
CA LEU A 63 21.42 16.63 9.16
C LEU A 63 21.82 17.95 9.85
N ILE A 64 22.87 17.89 10.66
CA ILE A 64 23.73 19.05 10.96
C ILE A 64 25.14 18.65 10.57
#